data_AF-A0AAP0IF75-F1
#
_entry.id   AF-A0AAP0IF75-F1
#
_cell.length_a   1.000
_cell.length_b   1.000
_cell.length_c   1.000
_cell.angle_alpha   90.00
_cell.angle_beta   90.00
_cell.angle_gamma   90.00
#
_symmetry.space_group_name_H-M   'P 1'
#
loop_
_entity.id
_entity.type
_entity.pdbx_description
1 polymer ?
#
loop_
_entity_poly.entity_id
_entity_poly.type
_entity_poly.pdbx_seq_one_letter_code
_entity_poly.pdbx_strand_id
1 'polypeptide(L)'
;MVEAISMAEIEERANRLGVDLSRLDLDSIALPPGEDFGIISDEDEDVLRDEEPMQFESGFGNVIVVDNLPVVPQEKFAKLEGVISKIYGQIGTIKKNGLWMPKNPENQKSVGYCFIEYTTPEEAELAREKTNGYKLDKSHIFIVNLFDDIDKYMKVPDKWAPPETKPYTPGENLHQWLMDEKARDQFVIRAGSDTEVMWNDPRQLKPELVYRRTFWTESFVQWSPLGTYLATVHRQGAAVWGGANTFNRLKRYAHPQVKLIDFSPGEKYLVTCSSHEPSNPRDTQVVLNIFDVRTEKSMRDFKGNADEFGIGGAGGVSGISWPTFRWGGGKDDRYFARLGRNMISVYETETFSLIDKKSIKVDSVMDFSWSPADPILALFVPELGGGNQPARVSLIQIPGKEELRQKNLFSVSDCQMYWQSNGDYLAVKVDRYTKTKKSTYTGFELFRIKERDIPIEVLELDNKNDKIIAFAWEPKGHRFAVIHGDSPRPDISFYSMRTAQHTGRVSKLTTLKGKQANALFWSPAGRFILLAGLKGFNGQLEFYNVDELETMATGEHFMATDVEWDPTGRYVATSVTSVHEMENGFNIWSFSGKLLYRIPRDHFFQMKLLLMNFEAY
;
A
#
# COMPACT_ATOMS: atom_id res chain seq x y z
N MET A 1 6.06 28.30 -19.11
CA MET A 1 5.51 27.93 -20.44
C MET A 1 6.68 27.88 -21.39
N VAL A 2 7.20 26.68 -21.64
CA VAL A 2 8.05 26.42 -22.82
C VAL A 2 7.17 25.55 -23.69
N GLU A 3 6.66 26.12 -24.78
CA GLU A 3 5.88 25.37 -25.77
C GLU A 3 6.80 24.31 -26.37
N ALA A 4 6.36 23.05 -26.35
CA ALA A 4 7.07 21.97 -27.02
C ALA A 4 6.99 22.22 -28.53
N ILE A 5 8.10 22.69 -29.11
CA ILE A 5 8.24 22.91 -30.54
C ILE A 5 8.16 21.53 -31.23
N SER A 6 7.30 21.41 -32.22
CA SER A 6 7.14 20.16 -32.96
C SER A 6 8.38 19.88 -33.82
N MET A 7 8.69 18.60 -34.06
CA MET A 7 9.85 18.23 -34.87
C MET A 7 9.77 18.79 -36.31
N ALA A 8 8.55 18.97 -36.81
CA ALA A 8 8.28 19.60 -38.11
C ALA A 8 8.71 21.08 -38.14
N GLU A 9 8.50 21.84 -37.07
CA GLU A 9 8.93 23.24 -36.98
C GLU A 9 10.45 23.37 -36.85
N ILE A 10 11.11 22.39 -36.22
CA ILE A 10 12.56 22.31 -36.13
C ILE A 10 13.17 22.05 -37.51
N GLU A 11 12.60 21.11 -38.28
CA GLU A 11 13.00 20.82 -39.66
C GLU A 11 12.81 22.01 -40.59
N GLU A 12 11.67 22.71 -40.46
CA GLU A 12 11.38 23.88 -41.29
C GLU A 12 12.34 25.05 -41.00
N ARG A 13 12.72 25.23 -39.72
CA ARG A 13 13.68 26.25 -39.30
C ARG A 13 15.10 25.90 -39.71
N ALA A 14 15.50 24.63 -39.62
CA ALA A 14 16.80 24.15 -40.08
C ALA A 14 16.98 24.34 -41.59
N ASN A 15 15.95 24.02 -42.39
CA ASN A 15 15.95 24.27 -43.82
C ASN A 15 16.06 25.77 -44.15
N ARG A 16 15.39 26.64 -43.40
CA ARG A 16 15.50 28.10 -43.54
C ARG A 16 16.91 28.63 -43.26
N LEU A 17 17.65 27.97 -42.39
CA LEU A 17 19.02 28.34 -42.00
C LEU A 17 20.08 27.60 -42.84
N GLY A 18 19.67 26.76 -43.80
CA GLY A 18 20.59 25.98 -44.64
C GLY A 18 21.36 24.90 -43.86
N VAL A 19 20.83 24.45 -42.72
CA VAL A 19 21.45 23.46 -41.85
C VAL A 19 20.84 22.09 -42.14
N ASP A 20 21.68 21.14 -42.54
CA ASP A 20 21.27 19.76 -42.80
C ASP A 20 21.26 18.96 -41.47
N LEU A 21 20.05 18.71 -40.95
CA LEU A 21 19.84 17.96 -39.70
C LEU A 21 20.36 16.53 -39.74
N SER A 22 20.50 15.93 -40.94
CA SER A 22 21.00 14.56 -41.09
C SER A 22 22.52 14.44 -40.90
N ARG A 23 23.24 15.57 -40.87
CA ARG A 23 24.69 15.67 -40.69
C ARG A 23 25.10 16.18 -39.31
N LEU A 24 24.15 16.49 -38.43
CA LEU A 24 24.41 16.94 -37.07
C LEU A 24 24.62 15.71 -36.16
N ASP A 25 25.84 15.56 -35.66
CA ASP A 25 26.17 14.58 -34.63
C ASP A 25 25.75 15.14 -33.27
N LEU A 26 24.54 14.77 -32.83
CA LEU A 26 23.93 15.25 -31.59
C LEU A 26 24.77 14.89 -30.35
N ASP A 27 25.56 13.82 -30.42
CA ASP A 27 26.44 13.37 -29.34
C ASP A 27 27.70 14.25 -29.18
N SER A 28 27.98 15.13 -30.16
CA SER A 28 29.11 16.07 -30.12
C SER A 28 28.77 17.42 -29.45
N ILE A 29 27.51 17.64 -29.06
CA ILE A 29 27.05 18.88 -28.43
C ILE A 29 27.29 18.78 -26.92
N ALA A 30 28.44 19.27 -26.47
CA ALA A 30 28.70 19.48 -25.03
C ALA A 30 28.28 20.90 -24.62
N LEU A 31 27.49 21.00 -23.55
CA LEU A 31 27.18 22.29 -22.91
C LEU A 31 28.42 22.87 -22.20
N PRO A 32 28.54 24.20 -22.05
CA PRO A 32 29.59 24.81 -21.24
C PRO A 32 29.51 24.32 -19.79
N PRO A 33 30.65 24.15 -19.08
CA PRO A 33 30.63 23.68 -17.70
C PRO A 33 29.90 24.68 -16.78
N GLY A 34 28.82 24.25 -16.11
CA GLY A 34 28.17 25.00 -15.03
C GLY A 34 26.84 25.70 -15.35
N GLU A 35 26.20 25.46 -16.50
CA GLU A 35 24.82 25.90 -16.76
C GLU A 35 23.87 24.69 -16.86
N ASP A 36 23.06 24.48 -15.82
CA ASP A 36 22.09 23.37 -15.67
C ASP A 36 20.63 23.82 -15.77
N PHE A 37 20.36 25.07 -16.18
CA PHE A 37 19.01 25.66 -16.35
C PHE A 37 18.04 25.39 -15.18
N GLY A 38 18.54 25.13 -13.97
CA GLY A 38 17.75 24.82 -12.79
C GLY A 38 17.07 23.45 -12.78
N ILE A 39 17.53 22.50 -13.61
CA ILE A 39 17.11 21.09 -13.55
C ILE A 39 18.15 20.34 -12.70
N ILE A 40 17.83 20.12 -11.43
CA ILE A 40 18.64 19.30 -10.53
C ILE A 40 18.51 17.85 -10.98
N SER A 41 19.62 17.24 -11.39
CA SER A 41 19.70 15.82 -11.71
C SER A 41 19.57 15.00 -10.41
N ASP A 42 18.90 13.85 -10.48
CA ASP A 42 18.68 12.94 -9.34
C ASP A 42 20.01 12.49 -8.66
N GLU A 43 21.15 12.64 -9.33
CA GLU A 43 22.48 12.33 -8.79
C GLU A 43 22.98 13.35 -7.74
N ASP A 44 22.48 14.60 -7.76
CA ASP A 44 22.93 15.65 -6.84
C ASP A 44 22.17 15.66 -5.50
N GLU A 45 20.95 15.09 -5.44
CA GLU A 45 20.18 14.97 -4.19
C GLU A 45 20.63 13.77 -3.33
N ASP A 46 21.22 12.75 -3.95
CA ASP A 46 21.78 11.59 -3.25
C ASP A 46 23.12 11.90 -2.54
N VAL A 47 23.71 13.09 -2.75
CA VAL A 47 24.91 13.57 -2.04
C VAL A 47 24.63 13.92 -0.57
N LEU A 48 23.36 14.06 -0.17
CA LEU A 48 22.97 14.36 1.23
C LEU A 48 22.50 13.14 2.03
N ARG A 49 22.57 11.94 1.45
CA ARG A 49 22.46 10.69 2.20
C ARG A 49 23.86 10.12 2.34
N ASP A 50 24.34 10.06 3.57
CA ASP A 50 25.48 9.21 3.97
C ASP A 50 25.12 7.72 3.75
N GLU A 51 24.79 7.31 2.52
CA GLU A 51 24.99 5.93 2.13
C GLU A 51 26.49 5.79 1.94
N GLU A 52 27.12 4.90 2.74
CA GLU A 52 28.45 4.42 2.41
C GLU A 52 28.44 4.11 0.91
N PRO A 53 29.25 4.79 0.07
CA PRO A 53 29.22 4.55 -1.35
C PRO A 53 29.43 3.05 -1.54
N MET A 54 28.50 2.38 -2.25
CA MET A 54 28.66 0.99 -2.64
C MET A 54 30.07 0.88 -3.20
N GLN A 55 30.96 0.23 -2.45
CA GLN A 55 32.34 0.09 -2.85
C GLN A 55 32.30 -0.77 -4.10
N PHE A 56 32.46 -0.14 -5.26
CA PHE A 56 32.75 -0.87 -6.48
C PHE A 56 33.95 -1.75 -6.16
N GLU A 57 33.79 -3.07 -6.29
CA GLU A 57 34.88 -4.03 -6.17
C GLU A 57 35.99 -3.55 -7.09
N SER A 58 37.07 -3.02 -6.52
CA SER A 58 38.29 -2.79 -7.26
C SER A 58 38.71 -4.13 -7.83
N GLY A 59 39.15 -4.17 -9.09
CA GLY A 59 39.53 -5.41 -9.78
C GLY A 59 40.71 -6.18 -9.17
N PHE A 60 41.10 -5.88 -7.93
CA PHE A 60 42.20 -6.43 -7.15
C PHE A 60 41.76 -7.32 -5.97
N GLY A 61 40.48 -7.69 -5.85
CA GLY A 61 39.99 -8.62 -4.81
C GLY A 61 40.64 -10.01 -4.79
N ASN A 62 41.45 -10.33 -5.80
CA ASN A 62 42.26 -11.56 -5.88
C ASN A 62 43.67 -11.40 -5.30
N VAL A 63 44.05 -10.21 -4.83
CA VAL A 63 45.42 -9.88 -4.39
C VAL A 63 45.46 -9.70 -2.88
N ILE A 64 46.39 -10.42 -2.24
CA ILE A 64 46.73 -10.23 -0.83
C ILE A 64 48.09 -9.55 -0.69
N VAL A 65 48.24 -8.78 0.38
CA VAL A 65 49.51 -8.19 0.83
C VAL A 65 49.95 -8.91 2.10
N VAL A 66 51.15 -9.48 2.06
CA VAL A 66 51.78 -10.17 3.19
C VAL A 66 52.91 -9.30 3.70
N ASP A 67 52.78 -8.79 4.92
CA ASP A 67 53.73 -7.92 5.60
C ASP A 67 54.54 -8.69 6.66
N ASN A 68 55.63 -8.07 7.14
CA ASN A 68 56.58 -8.61 8.13
C ASN A 68 57.39 -9.85 7.65
N LEU A 69 57.76 -9.86 6.37
CA LEU A 69 58.69 -10.83 5.79
C LEU A 69 60.15 -10.49 6.12
N PRO A 70 61.04 -11.48 6.23
CA PRO A 70 62.47 -11.24 6.45
C PRO A 70 63.11 -10.38 5.35
N VAL A 71 63.86 -9.36 5.77
CA VAL A 71 64.67 -8.52 4.87
C VAL A 71 65.93 -9.29 4.47
N VAL A 72 66.00 -9.74 3.22
CA VAL A 72 67.08 -10.59 2.71
C VAL A 72 67.87 -9.90 1.58
N PRO A 73 69.19 -10.14 1.48
CA PRO A 73 70.00 -9.72 0.34
C PRO A 73 69.67 -10.54 -0.91
N GLN A 74 70.02 -10.02 -2.09
CA GLN A 74 69.69 -10.58 -3.40
C GLN A 74 69.98 -12.08 -3.56
N GLU A 75 71.08 -12.56 -2.99
CA GLU A 75 71.49 -13.98 -3.03
C GLU A 75 70.50 -14.94 -2.33
N LYS A 76 69.77 -14.44 -1.32
CA LYS A 76 68.79 -15.21 -0.53
C LYS A 76 67.35 -14.98 -0.98
N PHE A 77 67.13 -14.05 -1.92
CA PHE A 77 65.82 -13.69 -2.43
C PHE A 77 65.08 -14.89 -3.06
N ALA A 78 65.74 -15.62 -3.95
CA ALA A 78 65.17 -16.80 -4.61
C ALA A 78 64.79 -17.92 -3.61
N LYS A 79 65.52 -18.02 -2.48
CA LYS A 79 65.20 -18.97 -1.41
C LYS A 79 63.95 -18.55 -0.63
N LEU A 80 63.83 -17.26 -0.32
CA LEU A 80 62.65 -16.72 0.38
C LEU A 80 61.39 -16.82 -0.49
N GLU A 81 61.52 -16.48 -1.77
CA GLU A 81 60.45 -16.63 -2.76
C GLU A 81 59.95 -18.08 -2.87
N GLY A 82 60.88 -19.06 -2.90
CA GLY A 82 60.52 -20.48 -2.89
C GLY A 82 59.81 -20.94 -1.60
N VAL A 83 60.17 -20.37 -0.44
CA VAL A 83 59.49 -20.67 0.83
C VAL A 83 58.07 -20.11 0.84
N ILE A 84 57.88 -18.86 0.42
CA ILE A 84 56.56 -18.21 0.38
C ILE A 84 55.67 -18.90 -0.66
N SER A 85 56.20 -19.20 -1.85
CA SER A 85 55.47 -19.94 -2.89
C SER A 85 55.01 -21.32 -2.41
N LYS A 86 55.83 -22.01 -1.59
CA LYS A 86 55.44 -23.30 -0.99
C LYS A 86 54.35 -23.17 0.07
N ILE A 87 54.39 -22.13 0.89
CA ILE A 87 53.37 -21.90 1.94
C ILE A 87 52.03 -21.52 1.31
N TYR A 88 52.03 -20.53 0.42
CA TYR A 88 50.81 -20.02 -0.19
C TYR A 88 50.27 -20.90 -1.33
N GLY A 89 51.13 -21.71 -1.96
CA GLY A 89 50.74 -22.73 -2.94
C GLY A 89 50.09 -23.98 -2.33
N GLN A 90 50.15 -24.17 -1.01
CA GLN A 90 49.37 -25.19 -0.31
C GLN A 90 47.91 -24.78 -0.07
N ILE A 91 47.62 -23.47 -0.17
CA ILE A 91 46.32 -22.90 0.19
C ILE A 91 45.47 -22.62 -1.05
N GLY A 92 46.09 -22.15 -2.14
CA GLY A 92 45.40 -21.86 -3.39
C GLY A 92 46.34 -21.82 -4.58
N THR A 93 45.78 -21.64 -5.78
CA THR A 93 46.57 -21.62 -7.02
C THR A 93 47.04 -20.20 -7.34
N ILE A 94 48.31 -19.92 -7.04
CA ILE A 94 48.95 -18.64 -7.39
C ILE A 94 49.02 -18.51 -8.91
N LYS A 95 48.59 -17.38 -9.48
CA LYS A 95 48.69 -17.13 -10.93
C LYS A 95 50.15 -17.15 -11.40
N LYS A 96 50.37 -17.41 -12.69
CA LYS A 96 51.71 -17.36 -13.29
C LYS A 96 52.30 -15.96 -13.14
N ASN A 97 53.44 -15.83 -12.46
CA ASN A 97 54.06 -14.56 -12.04
C ASN A 97 53.24 -13.74 -11.02
N GLY A 98 52.27 -14.36 -10.32
CA GLY A 98 51.39 -13.69 -9.36
C GLY A 98 52.02 -13.41 -7.99
N LEU A 99 53.25 -13.88 -7.73
CA LEU A 99 54.00 -13.53 -6.52
C LEU A 99 55.01 -12.43 -6.87
N TRP A 100 54.81 -11.24 -6.30
CA TRP A 100 55.70 -10.11 -6.50
C TRP A 100 56.22 -9.57 -5.17
N MET A 101 57.53 -9.47 -5.04
CA MET A 101 58.18 -8.93 -3.85
C MET A 101 59.06 -7.73 -4.23
N PRO A 102 58.71 -6.50 -3.78
CA PRO A 102 59.50 -5.32 -4.07
C PRO A 102 60.91 -5.38 -3.47
N LYS A 103 61.85 -4.76 -4.18
CA LYS A 103 63.26 -4.60 -3.77
C LYS A 103 63.56 -3.12 -3.61
N ASN A 104 64.29 -2.75 -2.56
CA ASN A 104 64.71 -1.37 -2.38
C ASN A 104 65.84 -1.02 -3.37
N PRO A 105 65.67 0.03 -4.20
CA PRO A 105 66.62 0.38 -5.25
C PRO A 105 68.01 0.82 -4.76
N GLU A 106 68.16 1.27 -3.51
CA GLU A 106 69.45 1.76 -2.98
C GLU A 106 70.33 0.66 -2.38
N ASN A 107 69.73 -0.38 -1.80
CA ASN A 107 70.46 -1.40 -1.02
C ASN A 107 70.28 -2.83 -1.55
N GLN A 108 69.48 -3.03 -2.61
CA GLN A 108 69.20 -4.33 -3.24
C GLN A 108 68.64 -5.40 -2.27
N LYS A 109 68.06 -4.99 -1.13
CA LYS A 109 67.41 -5.87 -0.15
C LYS A 109 65.89 -5.89 -0.36
N SER A 110 65.21 -6.95 0.09
CA SER A 110 63.74 -6.99 0.11
C SER A 110 63.16 -5.97 1.08
N VAL A 111 61.99 -5.39 0.77
CA VAL A 111 61.36 -4.34 1.59
C VAL A 111 60.58 -4.91 2.79
N GLY A 112 60.41 -6.23 2.84
CA GLY A 112 59.75 -6.92 3.96
C GLY A 112 58.25 -7.17 3.76
N TYR A 113 57.71 -6.94 2.57
CA TYR A 113 56.35 -7.34 2.19
C TYR A 113 56.31 -7.93 0.78
N CYS A 114 55.28 -8.71 0.47
CA CYS A 114 55.02 -9.22 -0.88
C CYS A 114 53.53 -9.18 -1.23
N PHE A 115 53.26 -9.23 -2.53
CA PHE A 115 51.93 -9.34 -3.11
C PHE A 115 51.76 -10.73 -3.70
N ILE A 116 50.60 -11.33 -3.47
CA ILE A 116 50.25 -12.65 -4.01
C ILE A 116 48.88 -12.55 -4.68
N GLU A 117 48.85 -12.82 -5.98
CA GLU A 117 47.64 -12.85 -6.79
C GLU A 117 47.15 -14.30 -6.98
N TYR A 118 45.93 -14.54 -6.53
CA TYR A 118 45.21 -15.80 -6.68
C TYR A 118 44.33 -15.82 -7.93
N THR A 119 43.82 -17.00 -8.27
CA THR A 119 42.93 -17.16 -9.44
C THR A 119 41.52 -16.66 -9.12
N THR A 120 41.07 -16.83 -7.88
CA THR A 120 39.74 -16.42 -7.40
C THR A 120 39.83 -15.59 -6.11
N PRO A 121 38.81 -14.76 -5.80
CA PRO A 121 38.83 -13.92 -4.60
C PRO A 121 38.61 -14.75 -3.33
N GLU A 122 37.85 -15.84 -3.42
CA GLU A 122 37.65 -16.80 -2.33
C GLU A 122 38.98 -17.44 -1.86
N GLU A 123 39.91 -17.73 -2.79
CA GLU A 123 41.24 -18.24 -2.46
C GLU A 123 42.09 -17.20 -1.71
N ALA A 124 41.96 -15.92 -2.08
CA ALA A 124 42.64 -14.81 -1.43
C ALA A 124 42.15 -14.60 0.02
N GLU A 125 40.83 -14.68 0.25
CA GLU A 125 40.24 -14.64 1.59
C GLU A 125 40.68 -15.81 2.46
N LEU A 126 40.67 -17.03 1.90
CA LEU A 126 41.12 -18.23 2.61
C LEU A 126 42.61 -18.16 2.97
N ALA A 127 43.43 -17.58 2.10
CA ALA A 127 44.84 -17.33 2.35
C ALA A 127 45.03 -16.33 3.49
N ARG A 128 44.26 -15.22 3.52
CA ARG A 128 44.26 -14.26 4.62
C ARG A 128 43.92 -14.94 5.96
N GLU A 129 42.82 -15.68 6.03
CA GLU A 129 42.38 -16.32 7.28
C GLU A 129 43.38 -17.32 7.84
N LYS A 130 44.04 -18.10 6.97
CA LYS A 130 44.97 -19.15 7.41
C LYS A 130 46.37 -18.65 7.71
N THR A 131 46.80 -17.55 7.09
CA THR A 131 48.20 -17.08 7.18
C THR A 131 48.38 -15.81 7.99
N ASN A 132 47.32 -15.07 8.30
CA ASN A 132 47.39 -13.94 9.21
C ASN A 132 47.74 -14.44 10.63
N GLY A 133 48.86 -13.97 11.19
CA GLY A 133 49.41 -14.44 12.47
C GLY A 133 50.33 -15.67 12.36
N TYR A 134 50.66 -16.15 11.15
CA TYR A 134 51.56 -17.27 10.94
C TYR A 134 53.01 -16.90 11.34
N LYS A 135 53.62 -17.68 12.22
CA LYS A 135 54.99 -17.45 12.70
C LYS A 135 56.00 -18.16 11.81
N LEU A 136 56.73 -17.39 10.99
CA LEU A 136 57.83 -17.93 10.18
C LEU A 136 59.07 -18.18 11.06
N ASP A 137 59.37 -17.26 11.97
CA ASP A 137 60.38 -17.42 13.02
C ASP A 137 59.99 -16.65 14.31
N LYS A 138 60.92 -16.49 15.27
CA LYS A 138 60.64 -15.80 16.54
C LYS A 138 60.35 -14.29 16.37
N SER A 139 60.80 -13.69 15.27
CA SER A 139 60.72 -12.25 14.97
C SER A 139 59.71 -11.90 13.88
N HIS A 140 59.45 -12.81 12.94
CA HIS A 140 58.64 -12.59 11.75
C HIS A 140 57.31 -13.35 11.87
N ILE A 141 56.26 -12.59 12.15
CA ILE A 141 54.87 -13.06 12.21
C ILE A 141 54.13 -12.38 11.06
N PHE A 142 53.60 -13.15 10.14
CA PHE A 142 52.93 -12.62 8.96
C PHE A 142 51.69 -11.81 9.35
N ILE A 143 51.55 -10.64 8.72
CA ILE A 143 50.35 -9.83 8.79
C ILE A 143 49.79 -9.78 7.37
N VAL A 144 48.58 -10.29 7.18
CA VAL A 144 48.02 -10.47 5.83
C VAL A 144 46.74 -9.66 5.70
N ASN A 145 46.71 -8.76 4.72
CA ASN A 145 45.57 -7.92 4.40
C ASN A 145 45.18 -8.09 2.93
N LEU A 146 43.89 -7.89 2.61
CA LEU A 146 43.47 -7.80 1.21
C LEU A 146 43.93 -6.46 0.63
N PHE A 147 44.25 -6.43 -0.66
CA PHE A 147 44.67 -5.21 -1.31
C PHE A 147 43.57 -4.14 -1.29
N ASP A 148 42.31 -4.55 -1.48
CA ASP A 148 41.14 -3.64 -1.46
C ASP A 148 40.91 -3.00 -0.08
N ASP A 149 41.33 -3.66 0.99
CA ASP A 149 41.19 -3.12 2.35
C ASP A 149 42.11 -1.90 2.58
N ILE A 150 43.16 -1.70 1.75
CA ILE A 150 44.10 -0.58 1.90
C ILE A 150 43.39 0.76 1.74
N ASP A 151 42.53 0.90 0.74
CA ASP A 151 41.77 2.14 0.51
C ASP A 151 40.77 2.40 1.63
N LYS A 152 40.20 1.33 2.21
CA LYS A 152 39.33 1.41 3.38
C LYS A 152 40.11 1.91 4.59
N TYR A 153 41.29 1.37 4.86
CA TYR A 153 42.12 1.78 6.00
C TYR A 153 42.72 3.18 5.82
N MET A 154 43.07 3.59 4.59
CA MET A 154 43.53 4.97 4.32
C MET A 154 42.46 6.03 4.60
N LYS A 155 41.17 5.66 4.49
CA LYS A 155 40.05 6.55 4.81
C LYS A 155 39.72 6.62 6.30
N VAL A 156 40.27 5.72 7.13
CA VAL A 156 40.03 5.73 8.58
C VAL A 156 40.88 6.86 9.21
N PRO A 157 40.26 7.83 9.89
CA PRO A 157 41.02 8.89 10.55
C PRO A 157 41.81 8.36 11.77
N ASP A 158 43.05 8.83 11.94
CA ASP A 158 43.97 8.42 13.02
C ASP A 158 43.45 8.70 14.44
N LYS A 159 42.46 9.59 14.57
CA LYS A 159 41.86 9.99 15.84
C LYS A 159 40.39 9.56 15.87
N TRP A 160 40.06 8.70 16.83
CA TRP A 160 38.67 8.36 17.10
C TRP A 160 37.89 9.61 17.53
N ALA A 161 36.80 9.90 16.82
CA ALA A 161 35.81 10.88 17.23
C ALA A 161 34.48 10.16 17.53
N PRO A 162 33.78 10.53 18.62
CA PRO A 162 32.44 10.02 18.86
C PRO A 162 31.53 10.41 17.68
N PRO A 163 30.58 9.55 17.26
CA PRO A 163 29.62 9.89 16.21
C PRO A 163 28.91 11.19 16.58
N GLU A 164 28.84 12.13 15.65
CA GLU A 164 28.07 13.36 15.87
C GLU A 164 26.60 12.99 16.09
N THR A 165 26.09 13.25 17.29
CA THR A 165 24.66 13.11 17.57
C THR A 165 23.95 14.15 16.73
N LYS A 166 23.29 13.73 15.64
CA LYS A 166 22.49 14.63 14.81
C LYS A 166 21.52 15.40 15.73
N PRO A 167 21.56 16.75 15.74
CA PRO A 167 20.68 17.53 16.60
C PRO A 167 19.23 17.17 16.28
N TYR A 168 18.42 16.98 17.32
CA TYR A 168 17.00 16.66 17.16
C TYR A 168 16.31 17.79 16.41
N THR A 169 15.95 17.54 15.16
CA THR A 169 14.99 18.37 14.44
C THR A 169 13.59 17.91 14.85
N PRO A 170 12.77 18.79 15.45
CA PRO A 170 11.38 18.47 15.71
C PRO A 170 10.73 18.06 14.39
N GLY A 171 10.10 16.88 14.36
CA GLY A 171 9.32 16.47 13.19
C GLY A 171 8.22 17.49 12.91
N GLU A 172 7.87 17.67 11.64
CA GLU A 172 6.72 18.51 11.29
C GLU A 172 5.45 18.00 11.99
N ASN A 173 4.60 18.93 12.40
CA ASN A 173 3.34 18.57 13.04
C ASN A 173 2.36 18.04 11.98
N LEU A 174 2.27 16.71 11.91
CA LEU A 174 1.38 15.99 11.00
C LEU A 174 -0.11 16.19 11.31
N HIS A 175 -0.43 16.68 12.50
CA HIS A 175 -1.80 16.89 12.99
C HIS A 175 -2.17 18.37 13.06
N GLN A 176 -1.33 19.28 12.56
CA GLN A 176 -1.60 20.71 12.63
C GLN A 176 -2.92 21.09 11.92
N TRP A 177 -3.31 20.34 10.88
CA TRP A 177 -4.56 20.57 10.18
C TRP A 177 -5.80 20.38 11.08
N LEU A 178 -5.70 19.61 12.17
CA LEU A 178 -6.76 19.49 13.20
C LEU A 178 -6.96 20.78 14.00
N MET A 179 -5.96 21.65 14.03
CA MET A 179 -5.97 22.92 14.76
C MET A 179 -6.48 24.08 13.91
N ASP A 180 -7.02 23.82 12.72
CA ASP A 180 -7.61 24.86 11.86
C ASP A 180 -8.76 25.56 12.60
N GLU A 181 -8.64 26.88 12.82
CA GLU A 181 -9.64 27.67 13.55
C GLU A 181 -11.03 27.66 12.89
N LYS A 182 -11.06 27.41 11.57
CA LYS A 182 -12.30 27.33 10.80
C LYS A 182 -12.87 25.91 10.75
N ALA A 183 -12.17 24.91 11.32
CA ALA A 183 -12.53 23.49 11.29
C ALA A 183 -12.91 23.02 9.87
N ARG A 184 -12.08 23.38 8.88
CA ARG A 184 -12.24 22.98 7.47
C ARG A 184 -11.71 21.57 7.26
N ASP A 185 -12.22 20.91 6.24
CA ASP A 185 -11.77 19.58 5.84
C ASP A 185 -10.87 19.71 4.61
N GLN A 186 -9.79 18.92 4.55
CA GLN A 186 -8.93 18.86 3.37
C GLN A 186 -9.44 17.80 2.39
N PHE A 187 -9.09 17.96 1.12
CA PHE A 187 -9.27 16.94 0.11
C PHE A 187 -8.15 17.02 -0.93
N VAL A 188 -7.86 15.89 -1.56
CA VAL A 188 -6.89 15.80 -2.65
C VAL A 188 -7.61 15.53 -3.96
N ILE A 189 -7.14 16.17 -5.02
CA ILE A 189 -7.53 15.84 -6.38
C ILE A 189 -6.32 15.46 -7.21
N ARG A 190 -6.55 14.61 -8.19
CA ARG A 190 -5.60 14.30 -9.26
C ARG A 190 -6.27 14.61 -10.60
N ALA A 191 -5.69 15.55 -11.34
CA ALA A 191 -6.17 15.95 -12.66
C ALA A 191 -4.99 16.17 -13.61
N GLY A 192 -5.01 15.50 -14.76
CA GLY A 192 -3.87 15.54 -15.69
C GLY A 192 -2.57 15.07 -15.01
N SER A 193 -1.53 15.90 -15.09
CA SER A 193 -0.25 15.67 -14.41
C SER A 193 -0.18 16.24 -13.00
N ASP A 194 -1.19 16.99 -12.55
CA ASP A 194 -1.19 17.70 -11.28
C ASP A 194 -1.91 16.92 -10.17
N THR A 195 -1.32 16.95 -8.99
CA THR A 195 -1.97 16.58 -7.74
C THR A 195 -2.05 17.81 -6.84
N GLU A 196 -3.27 18.15 -6.41
CA GLU A 196 -3.57 19.34 -5.61
C GLU A 196 -4.25 18.93 -4.30
N VAL A 197 -3.75 19.44 -3.18
CA VAL A 197 -4.42 19.37 -1.87
C VAL A 197 -5.08 20.71 -1.60
N MET A 198 -6.35 20.68 -1.23
CA MET A 198 -7.17 21.87 -0.99
C MET A 198 -7.93 21.77 0.33
N TRP A 199 -8.16 22.92 0.96
CA TRP A 199 -9.19 23.08 1.98
C TRP A 199 -10.55 23.28 1.33
N ASN A 200 -11.58 22.67 1.91
CA ASN A 200 -12.97 23.01 1.63
C ASN A 200 -13.37 24.23 2.49
N ASP A 201 -13.54 25.42 1.90
CA ASP A 201 -14.10 26.59 2.59
C ASP A 201 -15.60 26.75 2.22
N PRO A 202 -16.52 26.20 3.04
CA PRO A 202 -17.95 26.23 2.77
C PRO A 202 -18.54 27.64 2.90
N ARG A 203 -17.89 28.55 3.65
CA ARG A 203 -18.38 29.93 3.83
C ARG A 203 -18.08 30.77 2.59
N GLN A 204 -16.95 30.51 1.96
CA GLN A 204 -16.56 31.20 0.72
C GLN A 204 -17.08 30.49 -0.54
N LEU A 205 -17.71 29.32 -0.40
CA LEU A 205 -18.22 28.49 -1.51
C LEU A 205 -17.15 28.22 -2.57
N LYS A 206 -15.90 28.04 -2.13
CA LYS A 206 -14.77 27.73 -3.00
C LYS A 206 -13.71 26.95 -2.23
N PRO A 207 -12.92 26.12 -2.90
CA PRO A 207 -11.75 25.53 -2.28
C PRO A 207 -10.60 26.53 -2.19
N GLU A 208 -9.71 26.29 -1.25
CA GLU A 208 -8.46 27.03 -1.07
C GLU A 208 -7.30 26.07 -1.28
N LEU A 209 -6.39 26.39 -2.21
CA LEU A 209 -5.23 25.55 -2.50
C LEU A 209 -4.24 25.58 -1.33
N VAL A 210 -3.85 24.41 -0.84
CA VAL A 210 -2.82 24.24 0.18
C VAL A 210 -1.49 23.95 -0.49
N TYR A 211 -1.48 22.94 -1.35
CA TYR A 211 -0.26 22.44 -1.97
C TYR A 211 -0.57 21.87 -3.35
N ARG A 212 0.32 22.11 -4.30
CA ARG A 212 0.24 21.56 -5.66
C ARG A 212 1.60 21.05 -6.07
N ARG A 213 1.62 19.88 -6.70
CA ARG A 213 2.82 19.32 -7.31
C ARG A 213 2.49 18.61 -8.61
N THR A 214 3.18 18.99 -9.67
CA THR A 214 3.20 18.31 -10.97
C THR A 214 3.96 16.98 -10.84
N PHE A 215 3.43 15.93 -11.48
CA PHE A 215 3.97 14.57 -11.50
C PHE A 215 4.23 14.00 -10.10
N TRP A 216 3.36 14.34 -9.13
CA TRP A 216 3.52 13.86 -7.75
C TRP A 216 3.26 12.36 -7.59
N THR A 217 2.47 11.77 -8.49
CA THR A 217 2.20 10.33 -8.54
C THR A 217 2.07 9.90 -9.99
N GLU A 218 2.56 8.71 -10.32
CA GLU A 218 2.39 8.13 -11.65
C GLU A 218 1.03 7.44 -11.79
N SER A 219 0.49 6.91 -10.69
CA SER A 219 -0.73 6.09 -10.70
C SER A 219 -1.91 6.76 -9.97
N PHE A 220 -1.99 6.68 -8.65
CA PHE A 220 -3.07 7.27 -7.85
C PHE A 220 -2.56 7.83 -6.53
N VAL A 221 -3.45 8.50 -5.80
CA VAL A 221 -3.20 9.01 -4.44
C VAL A 221 -4.17 8.38 -3.45
N GLN A 222 -3.74 8.22 -2.21
CA GLN A 222 -4.58 7.69 -1.14
C GLN A 222 -4.23 8.32 0.20
N TRP A 223 -5.23 8.85 0.90
CA TRP A 223 -5.10 9.22 2.31
C TRP A 223 -5.02 7.96 3.18
N SER A 224 -4.22 8.02 4.23
CA SER A 224 -4.27 7.03 5.27
C SER A 224 -5.59 7.13 6.07
N PRO A 225 -6.06 6.06 6.72
CA PRO A 225 -7.38 6.01 7.36
C PRO A 225 -7.69 7.06 8.43
N LEU A 226 -6.69 7.65 9.09
CA LEU A 226 -6.85 8.74 10.07
C LEU A 226 -6.49 10.12 9.48
N GLY A 227 -6.08 10.16 8.20
CA GLY A 227 -5.75 11.40 7.50
C GLY A 227 -4.39 12.00 7.90
N THR A 228 -3.52 11.23 8.53
CA THR A 228 -2.17 11.69 8.93
C THR A 228 -1.20 11.73 7.75
N TYR A 229 -1.37 10.81 6.81
CA TYR A 229 -0.44 10.55 5.71
C TYR A 229 -1.14 10.61 4.36
N LEU A 230 -0.44 11.13 3.36
CA LEU A 230 -0.83 11.01 1.96
C LEU A 230 0.15 10.06 1.28
N ALA A 231 -0.34 9.01 0.63
CA ALA A 231 0.47 8.09 -0.16
C ALA A 231 0.38 8.38 -1.65
N THR A 232 1.54 8.30 -2.31
CA THR A 232 1.69 8.36 -3.77
C THR A 232 2.37 7.09 -4.28
N VAL A 233 1.99 6.62 -5.46
CA VAL A 233 2.49 5.39 -6.07
C VAL A 233 3.32 5.71 -7.31
N HIS A 234 4.52 5.14 -7.37
CA HIS A 234 5.53 5.32 -8.40
C HIS A 234 6.04 3.96 -8.87
N ARG A 235 6.65 3.90 -10.06
CA ARG A 235 7.26 2.67 -10.58
C ARG A 235 8.34 2.09 -9.67
N GLN A 236 9.05 2.93 -8.91
CA GLN A 236 10.07 2.50 -7.94
C GLN A 236 9.46 2.00 -6.60
N GLY A 237 8.21 2.38 -6.28
CA GLY A 237 7.58 2.07 -5.01
C GLY A 237 6.53 3.06 -4.56
N ALA A 238 6.25 3.07 -3.26
CA ALA A 238 5.31 4.01 -2.65
C ALA A 238 6.07 5.07 -1.84
N ALA A 239 5.55 6.28 -1.79
CA ALA A 239 6.06 7.34 -0.92
C ALA A 239 4.93 7.89 -0.06
N VAL A 240 5.25 8.18 1.20
CA VAL A 240 4.34 8.78 2.16
C VAL A 240 4.79 10.20 2.47
N TRP A 241 3.83 11.11 2.42
CA TRP A 241 3.98 12.54 2.60
C TRP A 241 3.15 12.99 3.80
N GLY A 242 3.60 14.06 4.44
CA GLY A 242 2.85 14.69 5.52
C GLY A 242 3.43 16.07 5.85
N GLY A 243 2.76 16.77 6.76
CA GLY A 243 3.05 18.17 7.05
C GLY A 243 1.89 19.07 6.64
N ALA A 244 1.71 20.17 7.36
CA ALA A 244 0.49 20.99 7.31
C ALA A 244 0.28 21.70 5.96
N ASN A 245 1.36 22.27 5.43
CA ASN A 245 1.33 23.12 4.22
C ASN A 245 2.39 22.71 3.19
N THR A 246 3.46 22.06 3.63
CA THR A 246 4.65 21.73 2.83
C THR A 246 4.55 20.34 2.19
N PHE A 247 3.76 19.42 2.77
CA PHE A 247 3.66 18.02 2.34
C PHE A 247 5.04 17.43 2.04
N ASN A 248 5.94 17.48 3.02
CA ASN A 248 7.28 16.94 2.87
C ASN A 248 7.26 15.41 2.77
N ARG A 249 8.26 14.87 2.04
CA ARG A 249 8.44 13.42 1.91
C ARG A 249 8.90 12.87 3.25
N LEU A 250 8.02 12.13 3.93
CA LEU A 250 8.36 11.52 5.22
C LEU A 250 9.15 10.24 5.02
N LYS A 251 8.64 9.33 4.19
CA LYS A 251 9.19 7.98 3.98
C LYS A 251 8.99 7.49 2.56
N ARG A 252 9.91 6.61 2.12
CA ARG A 252 9.87 5.94 0.81
C ARG A 252 9.90 4.43 1.05
N TYR A 253 9.01 3.69 0.42
CA TYR A 253 8.95 2.24 0.51
C TYR A 253 9.37 1.68 -0.84
N ALA A 254 10.62 1.23 -0.90
CA ALA A 254 11.18 0.64 -2.12
C ALA A 254 10.47 -0.69 -2.42
N HIS A 255 9.67 -0.68 -3.49
CA HIS A 255 8.98 -1.86 -3.99
C HIS A 255 8.69 -1.63 -5.47
N PRO A 256 9.48 -2.21 -6.39
CA PRO A 256 9.28 -1.96 -7.81
C PRO A 256 7.88 -2.40 -8.29
N GLN A 257 7.30 -1.62 -9.20
CA GLN A 257 6.04 -1.92 -9.89
C GLN A 257 4.83 -2.14 -8.95
N VAL A 258 4.72 -1.33 -7.89
CA VAL A 258 3.53 -1.34 -7.03
C VAL A 258 2.29 -0.97 -7.84
N LYS A 259 1.29 -1.84 -7.78
CA LYS A 259 -0.02 -1.63 -8.41
C LYS A 259 -1.08 -1.22 -7.39
N LEU A 260 -1.01 -1.73 -6.16
CA LEU A 260 -2.00 -1.48 -5.11
C LEU A 260 -1.30 -1.17 -3.78
N ILE A 261 -1.91 -0.29 -2.99
CA ILE A 261 -1.47 0.05 -1.63
C ILE A 261 -2.67 0.04 -0.68
N ASP A 262 -2.46 -0.38 0.55
CA ASP A 262 -3.48 -0.39 1.60
C ASP A 262 -2.84 -0.08 2.95
N PHE A 263 -3.52 0.70 3.76
CA PHE A 263 -3.06 1.08 5.09
C PHE A 263 -3.81 0.28 6.14
N SER A 264 -3.12 -0.08 7.22
CA SER A 264 -3.80 -0.60 8.38
C SER A 264 -4.73 0.48 8.99
N PRO A 265 -5.89 0.11 9.57
CA PRO A 265 -6.84 1.05 10.15
C PRO A 265 -6.24 2.03 11.18
N GLY A 266 -5.24 1.60 11.96
CA GLY A 266 -4.49 2.42 12.90
C GLY A 266 -3.26 3.13 12.34
N GLU A 267 -3.03 3.08 11.02
CA GLU A 267 -1.90 3.69 10.30
C GLU A 267 -0.50 3.20 10.72
N LYS A 268 -0.42 2.03 11.36
CA LYS A 268 0.87 1.44 11.77
C LYS A 268 1.61 0.78 10.61
N TYR A 269 0.87 0.20 9.66
CA TYR A 269 1.42 -0.60 8.59
C TYR A 269 0.91 -0.18 7.21
N LEU A 270 1.79 -0.28 6.21
CA LEU A 270 1.48 -0.08 4.81
C LEU A 270 1.72 -1.39 4.06
N VAL A 271 0.66 -1.91 3.46
CA VAL A 271 0.70 -3.04 2.54
C VAL A 271 0.90 -2.51 1.13
N THR A 272 1.85 -3.07 0.42
CA THR A 272 2.08 -2.77 -0.99
C THR A 272 2.03 -4.06 -1.78
N CYS A 273 1.35 -4.03 -2.93
CA CYS A 273 1.22 -5.17 -3.82
C CYS A 273 1.86 -4.84 -5.17
N SER A 274 2.78 -5.68 -5.62
CA SER A 274 3.22 -5.73 -7.01
C SER A 274 2.80 -7.05 -7.62
N SER A 275 2.49 -7.03 -8.92
CA SER A 275 2.36 -8.25 -9.70
C SER A 275 3.22 -8.10 -10.94
N HIS A 276 4.18 -9.01 -11.08
CA HIS A 276 5.03 -9.11 -12.24
C HIS A 276 4.34 -10.06 -13.22
N GLU A 277 3.97 -9.55 -14.39
CA GLU A 277 3.41 -10.34 -15.49
C GLU A 277 4.55 -10.72 -16.45
N PRO A 278 5.18 -11.90 -16.32
CA PRO A 278 6.09 -12.38 -17.35
C PRO A 278 5.33 -12.68 -18.64
N SER A 279 6.06 -12.94 -19.73
CA SER A 279 5.51 -13.24 -21.07
C SER A 279 4.50 -14.41 -21.09
N ASN A 280 4.44 -15.22 -20.03
CA ASN A 280 3.53 -16.34 -19.85
C ASN A 280 2.56 -16.06 -18.68
N PRO A 281 1.23 -15.98 -18.90
CA PRO A 281 0.25 -15.61 -17.87
C PRO A 281 0.21 -16.52 -16.63
N ARG A 282 0.71 -17.77 -16.75
CA ARG A 282 0.72 -18.77 -15.66
C ARG A 282 1.84 -18.56 -14.64
N ASP A 283 2.84 -17.75 -14.96
CA ASP A 283 3.99 -17.44 -14.08
C ASP A 283 3.84 -16.07 -13.39
N THR A 284 2.62 -15.53 -13.32
CA THR A 284 2.35 -14.22 -12.70
C THR A 284 2.64 -14.29 -11.20
N GLN A 285 3.80 -13.79 -10.81
CA GLN A 285 4.23 -13.77 -9.42
C GLN A 285 3.72 -12.49 -8.75
N VAL A 286 3.06 -12.69 -7.61
CA VAL A 286 2.57 -11.61 -6.75
C VAL A 286 3.48 -11.49 -5.56
N VAL A 287 3.90 -10.25 -5.28
CA VAL A 287 4.71 -9.91 -4.11
C VAL A 287 3.97 -8.86 -3.29
N LEU A 288 3.72 -9.19 -2.04
CA LEU A 288 3.09 -8.32 -1.07
C LEU A 288 4.07 -8.04 0.06
N ASN A 289 4.35 -6.77 0.31
CA ASN A 289 5.23 -6.35 1.40
C ASN A 289 4.43 -5.54 2.43
N ILE A 290 4.60 -5.89 3.70
CA ILE A 290 4.08 -5.14 4.84
C ILE A 290 5.22 -4.33 5.44
N PHE A 291 5.11 -3.01 5.37
CA PHE A 291 6.07 -2.07 5.92
C PHE A 291 5.51 -1.43 7.20
N ASP A 292 6.37 -1.15 8.17
CA ASP A 292 6.05 -0.24 9.27
C ASP A 292 6.12 1.21 8.76
N VAL A 293 5.02 1.95 8.88
CA VAL A 293 4.88 3.31 8.33
C VAL A 293 5.86 4.28 8.99
N ARG A 294 6.20 4.08 10.26
CA ARG A 294 7.08 4.98 11.01
C ARG A 294 8.54 4.67 10.77
N THR A 295 8.89 3.39 10.71
CA THR A 295 10.29 2.95 10.66
C THR A 295 10.80 2.61 9.26
N GLU A 296 9.93 2.54 8.25
CA GLU A 296 10.25 2.14 6.86
C GLU A 296 10.64 0.66 6.71
N LYS A 297 10.79 -0.06 7.82
CA LYS A 297 11.27 -1.44 7.80
C LYS A 297 10.21 -2.35 7.17
N SER A 298 10.65 -3.18 6.24
CA SER A 298 9.86 -4.31 5.78
C SER A 298 9.73 -5.31 6.93
N MET A 299 8.52 -5.43 7.46
CA MET A 299 8.23 -6.33 8.57
C MET A 299 8.04 -7.75 8.06
N ARG A 300 7.42 -7.90 6.90
CA ARG A 300 7.18 -9.20 6.28
C ARG A 300 6.88 -9.10 4.79
N ASP A 301 7.42 -10.02 4.01
CA ASP A 301 7.06 -10.25 2.61
C ASP A 301 6.25 -11.53 2.44
N PHE A 302 5.33 -11.51 1.48
CA PHE A 302 4.54 -12.65 1.04
C PHE A 302 4.66 -12.77 -0.47
N LYS A 303 5.16 -13.91 -0.93
CA LYS A 303 5.36 -14.21 -2.35
C LYS A 303 4.57 -15.45 -2.70
N GLY A 304 3.93 -15.44 -3.86
CA GLY A 304 3.21 -16.59 -4.37
C GLY A 304 2.61 -16.33 -5.75
N ASN A 305 1.88 -17.32 -6.26
CA ASN A 305 1.24 -17.20 -7.58
C ASN A 305 -0.08 -16.42 -7.47
N ALA A 306 -0.51 -15.76 -8.55
CA ALA A 306 -1.76 -14.98 -8.56
C ALA A 306 -2.98 -15.79 -8.06
N ASP A 307 -3.06 -17.08 -8.39
CA ASP A 307 -4.12 -18.00 -7.96
C ASP A 307 -4.20 -18.21 -6.44
N GLU A 308 -3.12 -17.96 -5.69
CA GLU A 308 -3.12 -18.03 -4.22
C GLU A 308 -3.63 -16.74 -3.58
N PHE A 309 -3.66 -15.65 -4.33
CA PHE A 309 -4.10 -14.33 -3.89
C PHE A 309 -5.47 -13.95 -4.45
N GLY A 310 -5.98 -14.68 -5.46
CA GLY A 310 -7.34 -14.53 -6.01
C GLY A 310 -8.45 -15.27 -5.27
N ILE A 311 -8.16 -15.90 -4.12
CA ILE A 311 -9.13 -16.70 -3.39
C ILE A 311 -10.13 -15.77 -2.67
N GLY A 312 -11.43 -16.05 -2.84
CA GLY A 312 -12.51 -15.46 -2.03
C GLY A 312 -13.10 -14.12 -2.50
N GLY A 313 -13.06 -13.83 -3.80
CA GLY A 313 -13.75 -12.67 -4.38
C GLY A 313 -13.94 -12.77 -5.89
N ALA A 314 -14.88 -11.99 -6.43
CA ALA A 314 -14.94 -11.73 -7.86
C ALA A 314 -13.65 -10.99 -8.25
N GLY A 315 -12.81 -11.61 -9.08
CA GLY A 315 -11.41 -11.21 -9.33
C GLY A 315 -11.20 -9.70 -9.36
N GLY A 316 -10.36 -9.20 -8.45
CA GLY A 316 -9.93 -7.81 -8.42
C GLY A 316 -8.90 -7.52 -9.51
N VAL A 317 -8.19 -6.39 -9.37
CA VAL A 317 -7.17 -5.94 -10.33
C VAL A 317 -6.10 -7.03 -10.50
N SER A 318 -5.88 -7.48 -11.75
CA SER A 318 -4.95 -8.56 -12.11
C SER A 318 -5.22 -9.92 -11.45
N GLY A 319 -6.47 -10.24 -11.11
CA GLY A 319 -6.85 -11.56 -10.56
C GLY A 319 -6.57 -11.74 -9.06
N ILE A 320 -6.22 -10.66 -8.35
CA ILE A 320 -5.96 -10.65 -6.91
C ILE A 320 -7.22 -10.18 -6.17
N SER A 321 -7.58 -10.85 -5.06
CA SER A 321 -8.59 -10.35 -4.13
C SER A 321 -7.97 -9.24 -3.27
N TRP A 322 -8.50 -8.02 -3.39
CA TRP A 322 -8.02 -6.83 -2.69
C TRP A 322 -9.13 -6.21 -1.83
N PRO A 323 -8.85 -5.81 -0.57
CA PRO A 323 -7.60 -5.99 0.16
C PRO A 323 -7.35 -7.46 0.54
N THR A 324 -6.11 -7.92 0.34
CA THR A 324 -5.73 -9.33 0.63
C THR A 324 -5.62 -9.58 2.13
N PHE A 325 -5.06 -8.63 2.87
CA PHE A 325 -4.98 -8.68 4.32
C PHE A 325 -6.13 -7.86 4.88
N ARG A 326 -6.94 -8.47 5.74
CA ARG A 326 -7.96 -7.76 6.50
C ARG A 326 -7.47 -7.64 7.94
N TRP A 327 -7.42 -6.41 8.43
CA TRP A 327 -6.93 -6.05 9.76
C TRP A 327 -8.03 -6.23 10.81
N GLY A 328 -7.63 -6.63 12.02
CA GLY A 328 -8.52 -6.88 13.15
C GLY A 328 -7.90 -6.43 14.47
N GLY A 329 -8.75 -6.20 15.47
CA GLY A 329 -8.34 -5.70 16.79
C GLY A 329 -8.45 -4.18 16.96
N GLY A 330 -9.29 -3.53 16.15
CA GLY A 330 -9.55 -2.09 16.19
C GLY A 330 -8.32 -1.26 15.78
N LYS A 331 -8.21 -0.05 16.33
CA LYS A 331 -7.11 0.90 16.06
C LYS A 331 -5.71 0.41 16.45
N ASP A 332 -5.65 -0.63 17.27
CA ASP A 332 -4.36 -1.15 17.69
C ASP A 332 -3.70 -2.00 16.60
N ASP A 333 -4.43 -2.34 15.53
CA ASP A 333 -3.99 -3.22 14.44
C ASP A 333 -3.28 -4.46 14.99
N ARG A 334 -3.85 -5.11 16.01
CA ARG A 334 -3.18 -6.22 16.73
C ARG A 334 -3.07 -7.47 15.88
N TYR A 335 -4.02 -7.68 14.98
CA TYR A 335 -4.10 -8.87 14.16
C TYR A 335 -4.34 -8.51 12.70
N PHE A 336 -3.87 -9.37 11.81
CA PHE A 336 -4.29 -9.36 10.42
C PHE A 336 -4.50 -10.79 9.95
N ALA A 337 -5.47 -10.98 9.07
CA ALA A 337 -5.77 -12.28 8.51
C ALA A 337 -5.69 -12.27 6.99
N ARG A 338 -5.31 -13.43 6.45
CA ARG A 338 -5.27 -13.74 5.03
C ARG A 338 -6.09 -15.01 4.77
N LEU A 339 -6.85 -14.96 3.69
CA LEU A 339 -7.53 -16.14 3.17
C LEU A 339 -6.56 -17.03 2.39
N GLY A 340 -6.58 -18.33 2.66
CA GLY A 340 -5.85 -19.34 1.91
C GLY A 340 -6.79 -20.45 1.43
N ARG A 341 -6.26 -21.42 0.68
CA ARG A 341 -7.05 -22.59 0.25
C ARG A 341 -7.40 -23.44 1.47
N ASN A 342 -8.69 -23.55 1.79
CA ASN A 342 -9.20 -24.34 2.91
C ASN A 342 -8.63 -23.95 4.29
N MET A 343 -8.11 -22.74 4.43
CA MET A 343 -7.57 -22.26 5.70
C MET A 343 -7.57 -20.74 5.78
N ILE A 344 -7.55 -20.24 7.01
CA ILE A 344 -7.38 -18.83 7.31
C ILE A 344 -6.15 -18.68 8.19
N SER A 345 -5.23 -17.84 7.75
CA SER A 345 -4.00 -17.56 8.45
C SER A 345 -4.16 -16.23 9.18
N VAL A 346 -4.21 -16.29 10.50
CA VAL A 346 -4.27 -15.11 11.38
C VAL A 346 -2.89 -14.89 11.98
N TYR A 347 -2.39 -13.68 11.84
CA TYR A 347 -1.08 -13.22 12.27
C TYR A 347 -1.22 -12.16 13.36
N GLU A 348 -0.29 -12.17 14.30
CA GLU A 348 -0.12 -11.12 15.29
C GLU A 348 0.90 -10.09 14.79
N THR A 349 0.63 -8.80 14.99
CA THR A 349 1.46 -7.71 14.46
C THR A 349 2.70 -7.39 15.28
N GLU A 350 2.77 -7.79 16.55
CA GLU A 350 3.98 -7.60 17.36
C GLU A 350 5.13 -8.52 16.87
N THR A 351 4.79 -9.77 16.57
CA THR A 351 5.78 -10.80 16.21
C THR A 351 5.78 -11.11 14.72
N PHE A 352 4.79 -10.62 13.97
CA PHE A 352 4.51 -11.06 12.59
C PHE A 352 4.51 -12.58 12.49
N SER A 353 3.96 -13.28 13.48
CA SER A 353 3.90 -14.74 13.50
C SER A 353 2.45 -15.23 13.53
N LEU A 354 2.23 -16.47 13.09
CA LEU A 354 0.90 -17.08 13.12
C LEU A 354 0.48 -17.30 14.59
N ILE A 355 -0.77 -16.94 14.93
CA ILE A 355 -1.32 -17.22 16.26
C ILE A 355 -1.29 -18.73 16.52
N ASP A 356 -0.71 -19.15 17.64
CA ASP A 356 -0.40 -20.55 18.02
C ASP A 356 0.40 -21.35 16.97
N LYS A 357 1.11 -20.65 16.07
CA LYS A 357 1.87 -21.25 14.95
C LYS A 357 1.02 -22.14 14.02
N LYS A 358 -0.32 -22.02 14.06
CA LYS A 358 -1.24 -22.85 13.26
C LYS A 358 -2.35 -22.00 12.66
N SER A 359 -2.52 -22.11 11.35
CA SER A 359 -3.68 -21.58 10.62
C SER A 359 -4.97 -22.28 11.08
N ILE A 360 -6.07 -21.54 11.06
CA ILE A 360 -7.41 -22.08 11.31
C ILE A 360 -7.80 -22.87 10.06
N LYS A 361 -7.89 -24.20 10.17
CA LYS A 361 -8.31 -25.06 9.06
C LYS A 361 -9.82 -24.96 8.89
N VAL A 362 -10.26 -24.45 7.74
CA VAL A 362 -11.68 -24.27 7.43
C VAL A 362 -11.87 -24.68 5.97
N ASP A 363 -12.46 -25.85 5.77
CA ASP A 363 -12.65 -26.41 4.44
C ASP A 363 -13.52 -25.48 3.57
N SER A 364 -13.01 -25.16 2.38
CA SER A 364 -13.67 -24.36 1.35
C SER A 364 -14.22 -23.01 1.82
N VAL A 365 -13.50 -22.32 2.72
CA VAL A 365 -13.84 -20.94 3.09
C VAL A 365 -13.88 -20.04 1.83
N MET A 366 -14.99 -19.32 1.68
CA MET A 366 -15.20 -18.41 0.54
C MET A 366 -14.89 -16.96 0.89
N ASP A 367 -15.33 -16.48 2.05
CA ASP A 367 -15.07 -15.10 2.47
C ASP A 367 -14.97 -15.01 3.99
N PHE A 368 -14.32 -13.95 4.49
CA PHE A 368 -14.17 -13.70 5.92
C PHE A 368 -14.11 -12.20 6.23
N SER A 369 -14.73 -11.73 7.29
CA SER A 369 -14.69 -10.31 7.67
C SER A 369 -14.40 -10.16 9.17
N TRP A 370 -13.72 -9.09 9.54
CA TRP A 370 -13.50 -8.75 10.95
C TRP A 370 -14.61 -7.85 11.46
N SER A 371 -14.96 -8.02 12.73
CA SER A 371 -15.68 -6.98 13.45
C SER A 371 -14.79 -5.73 13.55
N PRO A 372 -15.33 -4.53 13.29
CA PRO A 372 -14.56 -3.29 13.32
C PRO A 372 -14.10 -2.91 14.74
N ALA A 373 -14.85 -3.32 15.78
CA ALA A 373 -14.55 -2.96 17.17
C ALA A 373 -13.88 -4.09 17.97
N ASP A 374 -14.36 -5.33 17.83
CA ASP A 374 -13.88 -6.49 18.59
C ASP A 374 -13.02 -7.42 17.72
N PRO A 375 -12.07 -8.18 18.29
CA PRO A 375 -11.29 -9.17 17.54
C PRO A 375 -12.12 -10.46 17.27
N ILE A 376 -13.28 -10.29 16.63
CA ILE A 376 -14.18 -11.36 16.20
C ILE A 376 -14.09 -11.49 14.68
N LEU A 377 -13.93 -12.72 14.22
CA LEU A 377 -13.82 -13.09 12.81
C LEU A 377 -15.11 -13.77 12.35
N ALA A 378 -15.82 -13.19 11.38
CA ALA A 378 -16.94 -13.83 10.69
C ALA A 378 -16.46 -14.58 9.46
N LEU A 379 -16.84 -15.85 9.34
CA LEU A 379 -16.47 -16.73 8.25
C LEU A 379 -17.70 -17.18 7.48
N PHE A 380 -17.58 -17.27 6.16
CA PHE A 380 -18.58 -17.89 5.31
C PHE A 380 -18.01 -19.13 4.59
N VAL A 381 -18.69 -20.26 4.79
CA VAL A 381 -18.43 -21.53 4.09
C VAL A 381 -19.68 -21.89 3.28
N PRO A 382 -19.57 -22.10 1.96
CA PRO A 382 -20.68 -22.45 1.09
C PRO A 382 -21.10 -23.92 1.29
N GLU A 383 -22.19 -24.32 0.62
CA GLU A 383 -22.62 -25.72 0.63
C GLU A 383 -21.59 -26.63 -0.05
N LEU A 384 -21.27 -27.76 0.58
CA LEU A 384 -20.30 -28.73 0.06
C LEU A 384 -20.95 -30.07 -0.27
N GLY A 385 -20.32 -30.82 -1.18
CA GLY A 385 -20.72 -32.18 -1.54
C GLY A 385 -22.11 -32.26 -2.16
N GLY A 386 -22.51 -31.26 -2.96
CA GLY A 386 -23.82 -31.25 -3.61
C GLY A 386 -25.02 -31.05 -2.66
N GLY A 387 -24.79 -30.49 -1.47
CA GLY A 387 -25.81 -30.21 -0.45
C GLY A 387 -25.78 -31.17 0.75
N ASN A 388 -24.81 -32.08 0.83
CA ASN A 388 -24.62 -32.96 2.00
C ASN A 388 -24.15 -32.20 3.24
N GLN A 389 -23.39 -31.13 3.07
CA GLN A 389 -23.00 -30.22 4.14
C GLN A 389 -23.63 -28.85 3.90
N PRO A 390 -24.42 -28.32 4.86
CA PRO A 390 -25.04 -27.01 4.71
C PRO A 390 -23.98 -25.91 4.69
N ALA A 391 -24.32 -24.79 4.05
CA ALA A 391 -23.54 -23.58 4.17
C ALA A 391 -23.59 -23.13 5.63
N ARG A 392 -22.51 -22.50 6.11
CA ARG A 392 -22.47 -21.99 7.47
C ARG A 392 -21.79 -20.64 7.55
N VAL A 393 -22.31 -19.83 8.45
CA VAL A 393 -21.65 -18.61 8.92
C VAL A 393 -21.21 -18.87 10.35
N SER A 394 -19.93 -18.67 10.62
CA SER A 394 -19.31 -18.92 11.92
C SER A 394 -18.65 -17.64 12.43
N LEU A 395 -18.84 -17.34 13.72
CA LEU A 395 -18.18 -16.24 14.42
C LEU A 395 -17.12 -16.82 15.36
N ILE A 396 -15.86 -16.46 15.14
CA ILE A 396 -14.72 -16.98 15.90
C ILE A 396 -14.04 -15.83 16.65
N GLN A 397 -13.87 -15.99 17.96
CA GLN A 397 -13.13 -15.05 18.79
C GLN A 397 -11.63 -15.29 18.69
N ILE A 398 -10.86 -14.26 18.39
CA ILE A 398 -9.38 -14.26 18.39
C ILE A 398 -8.90 -13.54 19.66
N PRO A 399 -7.83 -14.01 20.34
CA PRO A 399 -6.90 -15.09 19.96
C PRO A 399 -7.35 -16.52 20.30
N GLY A 400 -8.37 -16.73 21.13
CA GLY A 400 -8.76 -18.05 21.65
C GLY A 400 -9.20 -19.08 20.59
N LYS A 401 -9.54 -18.63 19.38
CA LYS A 401 -10.11 -19.44 18.27
C LYS A 401 -11.39 -20.18 18.69
N GLU A 402 -12.10 -19.64 19.67
CA GLU A 402 -13.37 -20.17 20.15
C GLU A 402 -14.50 -19.74 19.24
N GLU A 403 -15.32 -20.69 18.79
CA GLU A 403 -16.49 -20.40 17.97
C GLU A 403 -17.64 -19.92 18.88
N LEU A 404 -17.93 -18.62 18.83
CA LEU A 404 -18.97 -17.98 19.64
C LEU A 404 -20.36 -18.35 19.16
N ARG A 405 -20.54 -18.40 17.83
CA ARG A 405 -21.84 -18.66 17.21
C ARG A 405 -21.68 -19.25 15.82
N GLN A 406 -22.51 -20.23 15.53
CA GLN A 406 -22.65 -20.82 14.19
C GLN A 406 -24.09 -20.74 13.73
N LYS A 407 -24.31 -20.40 12.46
CA LYS A 407 -25.60 -20.49 11.78
C LYS A 407 -25.47 -21.33 10.53
N ASN A 408 -26.23 -22.41 10.46
CA ASN A 408 -26.35 -23.22 9.25
C ASN A 408 -27.43 -22.63 8.34
N LEU A 409 -27.15 -22.62 7.05
CA LEU A 409 -27.96 -22.09 5.97
C LEU A 409 -28.12 -23.17 4.90
N PHE A 410 -29.29 -23.22 4.27
CA PHE A 410 -29.63 -24.23 3.27
C PHE A 410 -30.07 -23.57 1.97
N SER A 411 -29.78 -24.24 0.84
CA SER A 411 -30.04 -23.80 -0.52
C SER A 411 -29.41 -22.44 -0.84
N VAL A 412 -28.20 -22.16 -0.34
CA VAL A 412 -27.51 -20.87 -0.51
C VAL A 412 -26.85 -20.79 -1.89
N SER A 413 -27.11 -19.70 -2.62
CA SER A 413 -26.41 -19.36 -3.86
C SER A 413 -25.21 -18.44 -3.62
N ASP A 414 -25.42 -17.40 -2.82
CA ASP A 414 -24.41 -16.39 -2.52
C ASP A 414 -24.66 -15.80 -1.12
N CYS A 415 -23.61 -15.26 -0.52
CA CYS A 415 -23.62 -14.72 0.83
C CYS A 415 -22.72 -13.50 0.93
N GLN A 416 -23.24 -12.40 1.47
CA GLN A 416 -22.48 -11.18 1.72
C GLN A 416 -22.64 -10.75 3.18
N MET A 417 -21.54 -10.36 3.80
CA MET A 417 -21.47 -9.98 5.21
C MET A 417 -21.26 -8.47 5.34
N TYR A 418 -22.12 -7.81 6.12
CA TYR A 418 -22.11 -6.37 6.36
C TYR A 418 -22.05 -6.09 7.86
N TRP A 419 -20.92 -5.58 8.34
CA TRP A 419 -20.73 -5.16 9.72
C TRP A 419 -21.23 -3.74 9.96
N GLN A 420 -21.84 -3.51 11.12
CA GLN A 420 -22.11 -2.15 11.61
C GLN A 420 -20.81 -1.57 12.21
N SER A 421 -20.62 -0.25 12.11
CA SER A 421 -19.35 0.45 12.44
C SER A 421 -18.80 0.17 13.85
N ASN A 422 -19.67 0.00 14.85
CA ASN A 422 -19.30 -0.29 16.23
C ASN A 422 -19.19 -1.80 16.51
N GLY A 423 -19.44 -2.65 15.50
CA GLY A 423 -19.43 -4.10 15.65
C GLY A 423 -20.63 -4.67 16.42
N ASP A 424 -21.68 -3.87 16.66
CA ASP A 424 -22.84 -4.30 17.44
C ASP A 424 -23.72 -5.29 16.68
N TYR A 425 -23.76 -5.13 15.35
CA TYR A 425 -24.59 -5.94 14.45
C TYR A 425 -23.79 -6.45 13.26
N LEU A 426 -24.13 -7.65 12.82
CA LEU A 426 -23.70 -8.22 11.55
C LEU A 426 -24.95 -8.60 10.74
N ALA A 427 -25.09 -8.03 9.55
CA ALA A 427 -26.08 -8.46 8.58
C ALA A 427 -25.46 -9.41 7.57
N VAL A 428 -26.03 -10.60 7.45
CA VAL A 428 -25.67 -11.56 6.43
C VAL A 428 -26.78 -11.58 5.39
N LYS A 429 -26.51 -11.03 4.20
CA LYS A 429 -27.38 -11.13 3.03
C LYS A 429 -27.20 -12.53 2.44
N VAL A 430 -28.26 -13.32 2.43
CA VAL A 430 -28.24 -14.69 1.91
C VAL A 430 -29.17 -14.77 0.71
N ASP A 431 -28.60 -15.07 -0.46
CA ASP A 431 -29.37 -15.39 -1.65
C ASP A 431 -29.65 -16.90 -1.65
N ARG A 432 -30.93 -17.28 -1.72
CA ARG A 432 -31.39 -18.67 -1.62
C ARG A 432 -32.04 -19.13 -2.90
N TYR A 433 -31.73 -20.33 -3.34
CA TYR A 433 -32.44 -20.98 -4.43
C TYR A 433 -33.86 -21.35 -4.00
N THR A 434 -34.83 -21.13 -4.90
CA THR A 434 -36.17 -21.70 -4.74
C THR A 434 -36.14 -23.22 -4.91
N LYS A 435 -37.18 -23.92 -4.46
CA LYS A 435 -37.28 -25.39 -4.56
C LYS A 435 -37.08 -25.91 -5.99
N THR A 436 -37.46 -25.13 -7.00
CA THR A 436 -37.31 -25.48 -8.43
C THR A 436 -35.92 -25.14 -8.98
N LYS A 437 -35.05 -24.49 -8.21
CA LYS A 437 -33.73 -23.95 -8.59
C LYS A 437 -33.74 -23.02 -9.81
N LYS A 438 -34.91 -22.50 -10.20
CA LYS A 438 -35.07 -21.60 -11.36
C LYS A 438 -34.92 -20.12 -11.01
N SER A 439 -35.12 -19.77 -9.75
CA SER A 439 -35.05 -18.40 -9.26
C SER A 439 -34.39 -18.36 -7.88
N THR A 440 -33.89 -17.20 -7.51
CA THR A 440 -33.36 -16.92 -6.18
C THR A 440 -34.26 -15.91 -5.45
N TYR A 441 -34.35 -16.04 -4.14
CA TYR A 441 -34.93 -15.02 -3.25
C TYR A 441 -33.91 -14.65 -2.19
N THR A 442 -33.89 -13.38 -1.78
CA THR A 442 -32.91 -12.87 -0.81
C THR A 442 -33.54 -12.75 0.57
N GLY A 443 -32.78 -13.10 1.60
CA GLY A 443 -33.13 -12.84 3.00
C GLY A 443 -31.93 -12.32 3.78
N PHE A 444 -32.18 -11.73 4.94
CA PHE A 444 -31.14 -11.28 5.85
C PHE A 444 -31.16 -12.09 7.14
N GLU A 445 -29.98 -12.52 7.59
CA GLU A 445 -29.76 -13.03 8.94
C GLU A 445 -29.01 -11.95 9.73
N LEU A 446 -29.67 -11.37 10.72
CA LEU A 446 -29.18 -10.25 11.50
C LEU A 446 -28.71 -10.75 12.86
N PHE A 447 -27.40 -10.67 13.11
CA PHE A 447 -26.76 -11.10 14.33
C PHE A 447 -26.60 -9.91 15.28
N ARG A 448 -26.95 -10.09 16.55
CA ARG A 448 -26.76 -9.10 17.62
C ARG A 448 -25.58 -9.52 18.48
N ILE A 449 -24.41 -8.95 18.21
CA ILE A 449 -23.12 -9.47 18.67
C ILE A 449 -22.90 -9.23 20.16
N LYS A 450 -23.37 -8.09 20.69
CA LYS A 450 -23.21 -7.71 22.10
C LYS A 450 -24.25 -8.33 23.04
N GLU A 451 -25.28 -8.98 22.50
CA GLU A 451 -26.32 -9.63 23.30
C GLU A 451 -25.90 -11.06 23.66
N ARG A 452 -26.34 -11.54 24.83
CA ARG A 452 -26.01 -12.89 25.32
C ARG A 452 -26.45 -13.96 24.31
N ASP A 453 -25.58 -14.93 24.06
CA ASP A 453 -25.77 -16.04 23.12
C ASP A 453 -25.93 -15.64 21.63
N ILE A 454 -25.68 -14.36 21.30
CA ILE A 454 -25.73 -13.78 19.94
C ILE A 454 -27.04 -14.17 19.23
N PRO A 455 -28.18 -13.55 19.61
CA PRO A 455 -29.46 -13.83 18.98
C PRO A 455 -29.41 -13.47 17.50
N ILE A 456 -30.07 -14.31 16.69
CA ILE A 456 -30.13 -14.20 15.24
C ILE A 456 -31.57 -13.97 14.84
N GLU A 457 -31.79 -12.87 14.14
CA GLU A 457 -33.10 -12.49 13.64
C GLU A 457 -33.15 -12.65 12.11
N VAL A 458 -34.16 -13.37 11.63
CA VAL A 458 -34.37 -13.56 10.19
C VAL A 458 -35.29 -12.46 9.69
N LEU A 459 -34.80 -11.64 8.78
CA LEU A 459 -35.59 -10.64 8.08
C LEU A 459 -35.81 -11.07 6.63
N GLU A 460 -37.08 -11.26 6.27
CA GLU A 460 -37.52 -11.43 4.89
C GLU A 460 -38.18 -10.14 4.42
N LEU A 461 -37.97 -9.77 3.15
CA LEU A 461 -38.68 -8.66 2.54
C LEU A 461 -40.16 -9.00 2.34
N ASP A 462 -41.01 -7.98 2.34
CA ASP A 462 -42.45 -8.13 2.10
C ASP A 462 -42.73 -8.75 0.72
N ASN A 463 -41.96 -8.35 -0.30
CA ASN A 463 -42.00 -8.96 -1.62
C ASN A 463 -40.82 -9.92 -1.80
N LYS A 464 -41.12 -11.22 -1.81
CA LYS A 464 -40.10 -12.29 -1.92
C LYS A 464 -39.41 -12.37 -3.28
N ASN A 465 -39.97 -11.73 -4.30
CA ASN A 465 -39.38 -11.70 -5.63
C ASN A 465 -38.42 -10.52 -5.84
N ASP A 466 -38.40 -9.56 -4.90
CA ASP A 466 -37.51 -8.41 -5.01
C ASP A 466 -36.07 -8.84 -4.81
N LYS A 467 -35.21 -8.40 -5.72
CA LYS A 467 -33.76 -8.56 -5.58
C LYS A 467 -33.20 -7.41 -4.77
N ILE A 468 -32.20 -7.71 -3.94
CA ILE A 468 -31.45 -6.68 -3.22
C ILE A 468 -30.38 -6.10 -4.14
N ILE A 469 -30.40 -4.78 -4.29
CA ILE A 469 -29.40 -4.03 -5.06
C ILE A 469 -28.30 -3.52 -4.13
N ALA A 470 -28.66 -2.94 -2.99
CA ALA A 470 -27.71 -2.37 -2.04
C ALA A 470 -28.22 -2.49 -0.60
N PHE A 471 -27.28 -2.56 0.34
CA PHE A 471 -27.52 -2.59 1.78
C PHE A 471 -26.52 -1.65 2.46
N ALA A 472 -26.96 -0.85 3.42
CA ALA A 472 -26.06 0.00 4.20
C ALA A 472 -26.56 0.21 5.64
N TRP A 473 -25.68 -0.04 6.61
CA TRP A 473 -25.88 0.28 8.01
C TRP A 473 -25.76 1.79 8.26
N GLU A 474 -26.55 2.30 9.19
CA GLU A 474 -26.31 3.62 9.76
C GLU A 474 -25.04 3.60 10.63
N PRO A 475 -24.04 4.45 10.35
CA PRO A 475 -22.85 4.60 11.20
C PRO A 475 -23.25 4.98 12.62
N LYS A 476 -22.68 4.28 13.61
CA LYS A 476 -22.94 4.47 15.05
C LYS A 476 -24.43 4.37 15.45
N GLY A 477 -25.27 3.85 14.56
CA GLY A 477 -26.71 3.72 14.74
C GLY A 477 -27.19 2.27 14.82
N HIS A 478 -28.50 2.13 14.98
CA HIS A 478 -29.20 0.84 15.01
C HIS A 478 -30.06 0.62 13.76
N ARG A 479 -30.05 1.57 12.82
CA ARG A 479 -30.87 1.53 11.60
C ARG A 479 -30.05 1.05 10.41
N PHE A 480 -30.75 0.59 9.39
CA PHE A 480 -30.16 0.29 8.10
C PHE A 480 -31.17 0.53 6.98
N ALA A 481 -30.63 0.73 5.78
CA ALA A 481 -31.39 0.93 4.56
C ALA A 481 -31.09 -0.18 3.56
N VAL A 482 -32.11 -0.56 2.80
CA VAL A 482 -32.03 -1.61 1.78
C VAL A 482 -32.69 -1.11 0.51
N ILE A 483 -31.97 -1.15 -0.60
CA ILE A 483 -32.54 -0.96 -1.93
C ILE A 483 -32.95 -2.32 -2.46
N HIS A 484 -34.22 -2.47 -2.82
CA HIS A 484 -34.78 -3.71 -3.32
C HIS A 484 -35.77 -3.49 -4.47
N GLY A 485 -36.00 -4.52 -5.26
CA GLY A 485 -36.94 -4.49 -6.39
C GLY A 485 -36.22 -4.41 -7.73
N ASP A 486 -36.98 -4.12 -8.77
CA ASP A 486 -36.48 -4.15 -10.15
C ASP A 486 -35.96 -2.78 -10.62
N SER A 487 -34.80 -2.80 -11.27
CA SER A 487 -34.27 -1.65 -12.02
C SER A 487 -35.21 -1.32 -13.19
N PRO A 488 -35.48 -0.03 -13.51
CA PRO A 488 -34.78 1.18 -13.08
C PRO A 488 -35.46 1.98 -11.95
N ARG A 489 -36.49 1.42 -11.29
CA ARG A 489 -37.22 2.12 -10.22
C ARG A 489 -37.35 1.26 -8.97
N PRO A 490 -36.23 0.93 -8.31
CA PRO A 490 -36.26 0.18 -7.06
C PRO A 490 -36.97 0.93 -5.93
N ASP A 491 -37.44 0.14 -4.97
CA ASP A 491 -37.96 0.61 -3.70
C ASP A 491 -36.84 0.62 -2.65
N ILE A 492 -36.94 1.52 -1.68
CA ILE A 492 -35.94 1.68 -0.63
C ILE A 492 -36.65 1.56 0.70
N SER A 493 -36.30 0.54 1.48
CA SER A 493 -36.90 0.28 2.79
C SER A 493 -35.90 0.58 3.91
N PHE A 494 -36.39 1.27 4.93
CA PHE A 494 -35.63 1.58 6.15
C PHE A 494 -36.10 0.70 7.30
N TYR A 495 -35.14 0.16 8.04
CA TYR A 495 -35.39 -0.73 9.18
C TYR A 495 -34.59 -0.26 10.40
N SER A 496 -35.04 -0.66 11.58
CA SER A 496 -34.33 -0.47 12.84
C SER A 496 -34.22 -1.76 13.62
N MET A 497 -33.02 -2.08 14.11
CA MET A 497 -32.77 -3.21 15.02
C MET A 497 -33.32 -2.97 16.42
N ARG A 498 -33.59 -1.72 16.78
CA ARG A 498 -34.05 -1.33 18.12
C ARG A 498 -35.22 -0.36 18.01
N THR A 499 -36.29 -0.63 18.75
CA THR A 499 -37.36 0.35 18.97
C THR A 499 -37.54 0.63 20.44
N ALA A 500 -38.16 1.77 20.77
CA ALA A 500 -38.48 2.14 22.15
C ALA A 500 -39.38 1.10 22.85
N GLN A 501 -40.16 0.33 22.09
CA GLN A 501 -41.13 -0.64 22.59
C GLN A 501 -40.60 -2.09 22.54
N HIS A 502 -39.72 -2.42 21.57
CA HIS A 502 -39.12 -3.73 21.41
C HIS A 502 -37.64 -3.61 21.05
N THR A 503 -36.78 -4.04 21.98
CA THR A 503 -35.32 -4.06 21.78
C THR A 503 -34.84 -5.30 21.01
N GLY A 504 -35.63 -6.37 20.98
CA GLY A 504 -35.25 -7.67 20.40
C GLY A 504 -35.92 -8.03 19.06
N ARG A 505 -36.58 -7.09 18.39
CA ARG A 505 -37.16 -7.30 17.05
C ARG A 505 -36.84 -6.14 16.12
N VAL A 506 -36.56 -6.47 14.87
CA VAL A 506 -36.42 -5.56 13.76
C VAL A 506 -37.78 -4.99 13.40
N SER A 507 -37.85 -3.67 13.29
CA SER A 507 -39.04 -2.97 12.84
C SER A 507 -38.77 -2.26 11.53
N LYS A 508 -39.72 -2.32 10.61
CA LYS A 508 -39.72 -1.50 9.40
C LYS A 508 -40.18 -0.08 9.75
N LEU A 509 -39.42 0.92 9.32
CA LEU A 509 -39.74 2.34 9.54
C LEU A 509 -40.61 2.88 8.41
N THR A 510 -40.13 2.76 7.16
CA THR A 510 -40.85 3.23 5.97
C THR A 510 -40.32 2.55 4.70
N THR A 511 -41.05 2.69 3.60
CA THR A 511 -40.60 2.34 2.24
C THR A 511 -40.84 3.49 1.31
N LEU A 512 -39.77 3.96 0.66
CA LEU A 512 -39.82 4.89 -0.45
C LEU A 512 -39.97 4.11 -1.75
N LYS A 513 -41.08 4.30 -2.46
CA LYS A 513 -41.37 3.55 -3.68
C LYS A 513 -40.88 4.25 -4.94
N GLY A 514 -40.41 3.47 -5.91
CA GLY A 514 -40.12 3.91 -7.27
C GLY A 514 -39.02 4.98 -7.40
N LYS A 515 -37.88 4.76 -6.73
CA LYS A 515 -36.74 5.68 -6.71
C LYS A 515 -35.69 5.31 -7.76
N GLN A 516 -34.91 6.28 -8.24
CA GLN A 516 -33.79 6.05 -9.18
C GLN A 516 -32.45 6.00 -8.44
N ALA A 517 -32.33 5.11 -7.46
CA ALA A 517 -31.10 4.94 -6.69
C ALA A 517 -30.60 3.50 -6.76
N ASN A 518 -29.29 3.33 -6.87
CA ASN A 518 -28.60 2.04 -6.85
C ASN A 518 -27.51 1.96 -5.76
N ALA A 519 -27.18 3.08 -5.13
CA ALA A 519 -26.19 3.15 -4.06
C ALA A 519 -26.73 3.97 -2.87
N LEU A 520 -26.33 3.56 -1.67
CA LEU A 520 -26.70 4.16 -0.40
C LEU A 520 -25.45 4.70 0.27
N PHE A 521 -25.44 5.99 0.62
CA PHE A 521 -24.33 6.61 1.33
C PHE A 521 -24.85 7.31 2.58
N TRP A 522 -24.61 6.72 3.75
CA TRP A 522 -24.96 7.35 5.03
C TRP A 522 -23.95 8.43 5.40
N SER A 523 -24.45 9.48 6.05
CA SER A 523 -23.57 10.43 6.73
C SER A 523 -22.83 9.70 7.86
N PRO A 524 -21.52 9.94 8.04
CA PRO A 524 -20.75 9.39 9.16
C PRO A 524 -21.28 9.78 10.55
N ALA A 525 -22.05 10.87 10.64
CA ALA A 525 -22.74 11.30 11.86
C ALA A 525 -24.06 10.55 12.11
N GLY A 526 -24.50 9.69 11.18
CA GLY A 526 -25.83 9.09 11.15
C GLY A 526 -26.91 10.08 10.70
N ARG A 527 -28.18 9.74 10.93
CA ARG A 527 -29.40 10.52 10.62
C ARG A 527 -29.68 10.77 9.13
N PHE A 528 -28.71 11.29 8.39
CA PHE A 528 -28.86 11.65 6.99
C PHE A 528 -28.30 10.55 6.09
N ILE A 529 -28.98 10.29 4.98
CA ILE A 529 -28.56 9.36 3.96
C ILE A 529 -28.74 9.99 2.58
N LEU A 530 -27.76 9.77 1.72
CA LEU A 530 -27.83 10.10 0.30
C LEU A 530 -28.17 8.84 -0.50
N LEU A 531 -29.29 8.91 -1.20
CA LEU A 531 -29.73 7.89 -2.14
C LEU A 531 -29.24 8.33 -3.52
N ALA A 532 -28.26 7.61 -4.06
CA ALA A 532 -27.59 8.00 -5.29
C ALA A 532 -27.88 7.00 -6.43
N GLY A 533 -28.22 7.54 -7.59
CA GLY A 533 -28.35 6.82 -8.85
C GLY A 533 -27.07 6.97 -9.66
N LEU A 534 -26.02 6.21 -9.33
CA LEU A 534 -24.73 6.32 -10.01
C LEU A 534 -24.70 5.56 -11.33
N LYS A 535 -23.80 5.98 -12.23
CA LYS A 535 -23.55 5.33 -13.54
C LYS A 535 -24.84 5.25 -14.38
N GLY A 536 -25.42 4.07 -14.55
CA GLY A 536 -26.60 3.83 -15.41
C GLY A 536 -27.91 4.49 -14.94
N PHE A 537 -27.92 5.17 -13.80
CA PHE A 537 -29.08 5.90 -13.25
C PHE A 537 -28.94 7.43 -13.38
N ASN A 538 -28.07 7.89 -14.28
CA ASN A 538 -27.89 9.30 -14.68
C ASN A 538 -27.51 10.29 -13.57
N GLY A 539 -27.08 9.83 -12.41
CA GLY A 539 -26.55 10.69 -11.35
C GLY A 539 -27.61 11.43 -10.54
N GLN A 540 -28.82 10.88 -10.42
CA GLN A 540 -29.85 11.44 -9.55
C GLN A 540 -29.47 11.28 -8.08
N LEU A 541 -29.61 12.35 -7.31
CA LEU A 541 -29.24 12.43 -5.89
C LEU A 541 -30.47 12.80 -5.06
N GLU A 542 -30.79 12.02 -4.05
CA GLU A 542 -31.87 12.33 -3.10
C GLU A 542 -31.33 12.33 -1.67
N PHE A 543 -31.38 13.49 -1.02
CA PHE A 543 -30.96 13.69 0.35
C PHE A 543 -32.15 13.45 1.28
N TYR A 544 -32.02 12.43 2.13
CA TYR A 544 -33.12 11.94 2.96
C TYR A 544 -32.76 11.98 4.45
N ASN A 545 -33.69 12.49 5.26
CA ASN A 545 -33.57 12.54 6.72
C ASN A 545 -34.34 11.36 7.33
N VAL A 546 -33.62 10.41 7.93
CA VAL A 546 -34.22 9.17 8.44
C VAL A 546 -34.89 9.36 9.80
N ASP A 547 -34.59 10.44 10.53
CA ASP A 547 -35.28 10.76 11.79
C ASP A 547 -36.70 11.27 11.54
N GLU A 548 -36.84 12.18 10.57
CA GLU A 548 -38.11 12.82 10.21
C GLU A 548 -38.85 12.08 9.08
N LEU A 549 -38.17 11.10 8.47
CA LEU A 549 -38.66 10.30 7.35
C LEU A 549 -39.07 11.13 6.13
N GLU A 550 -38.35 12.23 5.88
CA GLU A 550 -38.63 13.16 4.79
C GLU A 550 -37.45 13.33 3.82
N THR A 551 -37.78 13.62 2.56
CA THR A 551 -36.81 14.04 1.56
C THR A 551 -36.52 15.52 1.76
N MET A 552 -35.28 15.85 2.13
CA MET A 552 -34.86 17.23 2.36
C MET A 552 -34.64 17.98 1.05
N ALA A 553 -33.97 17.32 0.09
CA ALA A 553 -33.62 17.91 -1.19
C ALA A 553 -33.37 16.83 -2.23
N THR A 554 -33.57 17.20 -3.49
CA THR A 554 -33.15 16.43 -4.65
C THR A 554 -32.13 17.23 -5.44
N GLY A 555 -31.13 16.54 -5.96
CA GLY A 555 -30.08 17.09 -6.79
C GLY A 555 -29.79 16.17 -7.96
N GLU A 556 -28.99 16.66 -8.88
CA GLU A 556 -28.53 15.89 -10.03
C GLU A 556 -27.07 16.24 -10.28
N HIS A 557 -26.25 15.22 -10.44
CA HIS A 557 -24.90 15.33 -10.97
C HIS A 557 -24.75 14.34 -12.10
N PHE A 558 -25.01 14.81 -13.32
CA PHE A 558 -25.03 13.97 -14.50
C PHE A 558 -23.76 13.13 -14.63
N MET A 559 -23.92 11.83 -14.88
CA MET A 559 -22.82 10.85 -14.99
C MET A 559 -21.93 10.70 -13.75
N ALA A 560 -22.39 11.11 -12.55
CA ALA A 560 -21.64 10.91 -11.31
C ALA A 560 -21.20 9.44 -11.17
N THR A 561 -19.88 9.25 -11.01
CA THR A 561 -19.26 7.94 -10.88
C THR A 561 -19.08 7.56 -9.42
N ASP A 562 -18.73 8.55 -8.60
CA ASP A 562 -18.30 8.37 -7.21
C ASP A 562 -18.93 9.41 -6.30
N VAL A 563 -19.18 9.00 -5.06
CA VAL A 563 -19.77 9.81 -3.99
C VAL A 563 -18.99 9.52 -2.72
N GLU A 564 -18.60 10.56 -2.00
CA GLU A 564 -17.86 10.45 -0.75
C GLU A 564 -18.40 11.47 0.24
N TRP A 565 -18.75 11.02 1.45
CA TRP A 565 -19.09 11.91 2.55
C TRP A 565 -17.82 12.44 3.20
N ASP A 566 -17.86 13.70 3.60
CA ASP A 566 -16.87 14.23 4.53
C ASP A 566 -16.98 13.47 5.88
N PRO A 567 -15.86 13.15 6.55
CA PRO A 567 -15.87 12.46 7.84
C PRO A 567 -16.72 13.12 8.93
N THR A 568 -16.90 14.43 8.89
CA THR A 568 -17.76 15.13 9.87
C THR A 568 -19.24 15.01 9.55
N GLY A 569 -19.58 14.53 8.35
CA GLY A 569 -20.95 14.37 7.86
C GLY A 569 -21.61 15.67 7.43
N ARG A 570 -20.86 16.77 7.29
CA ARG A 570 -21.39 18.10 6.93
C ARG A 570 -21.56 18.26 5.42
N TYR A 571 -20.72 17.59 4.64
CA TYR A 571 -20.66 17.75 3.19
C TYR A 571 -20.61 16.42 2.47
N VAL A 572 -21.00 16.45 1.20
CA VAL A 572 -20.86 15.32 0.28
C VAL A 572 -20.15 15.81 -0.97
N ALA A 573 -19.11 15.09 -1.36
CA ALA A 573 -18.48 15.24 -2.66
C ALA A 573 -19.05 14.23 -3.63
N THR A 574 -19.31 14.69 -4.85
CA THR A 574 -19.68 13.83 -5.97
C THR A 574 -18.76 14.17 -7.13
N SER A 575 -18.25 13.17 -7.83
CA SER A 575 -17.27 13.39 -8.89
C SER A 575 -17.57 12.59 -10.14
N VAL A 576 -17.11 13.12 -11.27
CA VAL A 576 -17.15 12.50 -12.59
C VAL A 576 -15.71 12.36 -13.06
N THR A 577 -15.24 11.12 -13.12
CA THR A 577 -13.88 10.80 -13.58
C THR A 577 -13.77 10.83 -15.10
N SER A 578 -12.53 10.95 -15.60
CA SER A 578 -12.17 11.03 -17.02
C SER A 578 -12.47 9.76 -17.83
N VAL A 579 -13.06 8.75 -17.19
CA VAL A 579 -13.65 7.59 -17.89
C VAL A 579 -14.83 8.04 -18.74
N HIS A 580 -15.50 9.13 -18.37
CA HIS A 580 -16.51 9.80 -19.17
C HIS A 580 -15.93 11.03 -19.88
N GLU A 581 -16.37 11.28 -21.11
CA GLU A 581 -15.88 12.38 -21.96
C GLU A 581 -16.46 13.76 -21.59
N MET A 582 -17.52 13.80 -20.76
CA MET A 582 -18.26 15.02 -20.42
C MET A 582 -18.37 15.19 -18.90
N GLU A 583 -18.58 16.44 -18.46
CA GLU A 583 -18.80 16.83 -17.06
C GLU A 583 -17.64 16.46 -16.09
N ASN A 584 -16.42 16.28 -16.59
CA ASN A 584 -15.28 15.94 -15.72
C ASN A 584 -15.06 17.01 -14.64
N GLY A 585 -14.96 16.55 -13.39
CA GLY A 585 -14.82 17.43 -12.24
C GLY A 585 -15.56 16.91 -11.02
N PHE A 586 -15.85 17.82 -10.10
CA PHE A 586 -16.50 17.49 -8.84
C PHE A 586 -17.43 18.59 -8.35
N ASN A 587 -18.47 18.17 -7.62
CA ASN A 587 -19.48 19.00 -6.99
C ASN A 587 -19.48 18.73 -5.49
N ILE A 588 -19.53 19.80 -4.70
CA ILE A 588 -19.65 19.75 -3.24
C ILE A 588 -21.06 20.19 -2.83
N TRP A 589 -21.72 19.33 -2.08
CA TRP A 589 -23.07 19.51 -1.56
C TRP A 589 -23.02 19.63 -0.04
N SER A 590 -23.94 20.39 0.56
CA SER A 590 -24.21 20.28 2.00
C SER A 590 -24.96 18.99 2.32
N PHE A 591 -24.93 18.57 3.59
CA PHE A 591 -25.76 17.46 4.08
C PHE A 591 -27.27 17.64 3.80
N SER A 592 -27.73 18.90 3.69
CA SER A 592 -29.12 19.26 3.37
C SER A 592 -29.43 19.23 1.86
N GLY A 593 -28.45 18.85 1.02
CA GLY A 593 -28.57 18.77 -0.44
C GLY A 593 -28.46 20.10 -1.19
N LYS A 594 -27.97 21.17 -0.55
CA LYS A 594 -27.66 22.43 -1.24
C LYS A 594 -26.32 22.29 -1.96
N LEU A 595 -26.30 22.53 -3.27
CA LEU A 595 -25.05 22.66 -4.02
C LEU A 595 -24.27 23.88 -3.53
N LEU A 596 -23.06 23.67 -3.01
CA LEU A 596 -22.19 24.75 -2.55
C LEU A 596 -21.40 25.32 -3.72
N TYR A 597 -20.68 24.45 -4.43
CA TYR A 597 -19.92 24.82 -5.63
C TYR A 597 -19.64 23.60 -6.51
N ARG A 598 -19.35 23.88 -7.79
CA ARG A 598 -18.94 22.92 -8.82
C ARG A 598 -17.64 23.38 -9.45
N ILE A 599 -16.73 22.45 -9.70
CA ILE A 599 -15.44 22.74 -10.32
C ILE A 599 -15.19 21.76 -11.46
N PRO A 600 -15.30 22.23 -12.72
CA PRO A 600 -14.89 21.43 -13.86
C PRO A 600 -13.36 21.29 -13.87
N ARG A 601 -12.90 20.09 -14.22
CA ARG A 601 -11.48 19.74 -14.36
C ARG A 601 -11.33 18.76 -15.52
N ASP A 602 -10.59 19.16 -16.53
CA ASP A 602 -10.23 18.26 -17.62
C ASP A 602 -9.29 17.16 -17.11
N HIS A 603 -9.39 15.96 -17.69
CA HIS A 603 -8.60 14.79 -17.29
C HIS A 603 -8.64 14.52 -15.77
N PHE A 604 -9.82 14.65 -15.17
CA PHE A 604 -10.04 14.40 -13.75
C PHE A 604 -9.98 12.90 -13.42
N PHE A 605 -8.94 12.45 -12.71
CA PHE A 605 -8.78 11.03 -12.42
C PHE A 605 -9.40 10.62 -11.09
N GLN A 606 -9.25 11.45 -10.06
CA GLN A 606 -9.60 11.06 -8.69
C GLN A 606 -9.89 12.28 -7.82
N MET A 607 -10.93 12.17 -6.99
CA MET A 607 -11.12 12.96 -5.77
C MET A 607 -10.99 12.05 -4.57
N LYS A 608 -10.33 12.52 -3.50
CA LYS A 608 -10.44 11.91 -2.17
C LYS A 608 -10.57 12.98 -1.10
N LEU A 609 -11.70 12.98 -0.41
CA LEU A 609 -11.82 13.73 0.84
C LEU A 609 -10.81 13.15 1.84
N LEU A 610 -10.24 14.00 2.69
CA LEU A 610 -9.37 13.53 3.75
C LEU A 610 -10.21 12.63 4.65
N LEU A 611 -9.86 11.35 4.69
CA LEU A 611 -10.58 10.35 5.46
C LEU A 611 -10.11 10.46 6.91
N MET A 612 -11.03 10.80 7.80
CA MET A 612 -11.03 10.21 9.13
C MET A 612 -12.05 9.08 9.08
N ASN A 613 -11.59 7.83 8.99
CA ASN A 613 -12.47 6.69 9.23
C ASN A 613 -12.95 6.75 10.69
N PHE A 614 -14.03 7.48 10.92
CA PHE A 614 -14.82 7.38 12.15
C PHE A 614 -15.50 6.01 12.26
N GLU A 615 -15.49 5.20 11.20
CA GLU A 615 -15.87 3.77 11.22
C GLU A 615 -14.89 2.89 12.00
N ALA A 616 -13.68 3.40 12.30
CA ALA A 616 -12.73 2.74 13.20
C ALA A 616 -12.85 3.24 14.67
N TYR A 617 -13.90 3.97 15.03
CA TYR A 617 -14.15 4.50 16.40
C TYR A 617 -15.31 3.83 17.09
#